data_AF-A0A958YWR8-F1
#
_entry.id   AF-A0A958YWR8-F1
#
_cell.length_a   1.000
_cell.length_b   1.000
_cell.length_c   1.000
_cell.angle_alpha   90.00
_cell.angle_beta   90.00
_cell.angle_gamma   90.00
#
_symmetry.space_group_name_H-M   'P 1'
#
loop_
_entity.id
_entity.type
_entity.pdbx_description
1 polymer ?
#
loop_
_entity_poly.entity_id
_entity_poly.type
_entity_poly.pdbx_seq_one_letter_code
_entity_poly.pdbx_strand_id
1 'polypeptide(L)' 'SNANLRSTKSLIGEYEQVRNATISLFETFSQETLLRYGKANGSQVSVRAIGRIIQGHEIHHITILKERYL' A
#
# COMPACT_ATOMS: atom_id res chain seq x y z
N SER A 1 -1.52 9.04 13.36
CA SER A 1 -2.77 8.32 13.00
C SER A 1 -3.83 8.31 14.11
N ASN A 2 -3.53 8.69 15.37
CA ASN A 2 -4.47 8.60 16.50
C ASN A 2 -5.18 7.24 16.61
N ALA A 3 -4.53 6.16 16.15
CA ALA A 3 -5.16 4.85 15.99
C ALA A 3 -5.70 4.29 17.32
N ASN A 4 -5.04 4.58 18.44
CA ASN A 4 -5.46 4.16 19.78
C ASN A 4 -6.81 4.74 20.22
N LEU A 5 -7.30 5.80 19.55
CA LEU A 5 -8.60 6.42 19.84
C LEU A 5 -9.72 5.91 18.92
N ARG A 6 -9.42 4.95 18.03
CA ARG A 6 -10.35 4.47 17.00
C ARG A 6 -10.72 3.02 17.26
N SER A 7 -11.96 2.66 16.91
CA SER A 7 -12.38 1.26 16.94
C SER A 7 -11.69 0.46 15.83
N THR A 8 -11.41 -0.82 16.08
CA THR A 8 -10.85 -1.74 15.08
C THR A 8 -11.68 -1.76 13.80
N LYS A 9 -13.01 -1.72 13.91
CA LYS A 9 -13.93 -1.65 12.77
C LYS A 9 -13.70 -0.40 11.92
N SER A 10 -13.48 0.77 12.52
CA SER A 10 -13.19 2.00 11.78
C SER A 10 -11.84 1.92 11.07
N LEU A 11 -10.82 1.36 11.72
CA LEU A 11 -9.48 1.20 11.14
C LEU A 11 -9.50 0.23 9.94
N ILE A 12 -10.18 -0.90 10.07
CA ILE A 12 -10.34 -1.86 8.97
C ILE A 12 -11.10 -1.23 7.81
N GLY A 13 -12.21 -0.52 8.08
CA GLY A 13 -12.98 0.15 7.03
C GLY A 13 -12.18 1.20 6.27
N GLU A 14 -11.34 2.00 6.95
CA GLU A 14 -10.43 2.93 6.28
C GLU A 14 -9.38 2.20 5.43
N TYR A 15 -8.79 1.14 5.97
CA TYR A 15 -7.82 0.33 5.24
C TYR A 15 -8.42 -0.26 3.95
N GLU A 16 -9.62 -0.83 4.02
CA GLU A 16 -10.33 -1.38 2.85
C GLU A 16 -10.58 -0.31 1.78
N GLN A 17 -11.01 0.90 2.19
CA GLN A 17 -11.25 2.01 1.28
C GLN A 17 -9.96 2.43 0.55
N VAL A 18 -8.86 2.62 1.29
CA VAL A 18 -7.57 2.99 0.70
C VAL A 18 -7.04 1.89 -0.22
N ARG A 19 -7.21 0.62 0.16
CA ARG A 19 -6.81 -0.52 -0.66
C ARG A 19 -7.57 -0.56 -1.98
N ASN A 20 -8.88 -0.41 -1.94
CA ASN A 20 -9.73 -0.42 -3.14
C ASN A 20 -9.42 0.78 -4.05
N ALA A 21 -9.26 1.98 -3.47
CA ALA A 21 -8.84 3.16 -4.24
C ALA A 21 -7.48 2.96 -4.91
N THR A 22 -6.53 2.32 -4.23
CA THR A 22 -5.22 1.99 -4.80
C THR A 22 -5.35 1.01 -5.96
N ILE A 23 -6.17 -0.04 -5.83
CA ILE A 23 -6.41 -0.99 -6.93
C ILE A 23 -7.02 -0.27 -8.13
N SER A 24 -8.11 0.48 -7.93
CA SER A 24 -8.76 1.22 -9.02
C SER A 24 -7.81 2.20 -9.70
N LEU A 25 -6.91 2.85 -8.95
CA LEU A 25 -5.89 3.72 -9.54
C LEU A 25 -4.96 2.93 -10.49
N PHE A 26 -4.41 1.81 -10.04
CA PHE A 26 -3.47 1.02 -10.86
C PHE A 26 -4.14 0.33 -12.05
N GLU A 27 -5.42 -0.03 -11.95
CA GLU A 27 -6.20 -0.58 -13.07
C GLU A 27 -6.34 0.41 -14.24
N THR A 28 -6.29 1.72 -13.97
CA THR A 28 -6.35 2.75 -15.03
C THR A 28 -5.02 2.98 -15.76
N PHE A 29 -3.91 2.44 -15.27
CA PHE A 29 -2.58 2.71 -15.82
C PHE A 29 -2.28 1.86 -17.05
N SER A 30 -1.87 2.54 -18.13
CA SER A 30 -1.31 1.88 -19.32
C SER A 30 0.06 1.29 -19.02
N GLN A 31 0.53 0.39 -19.90
CA GLN A 31 1.88 -0.17 -19.80
C GLN A 31 2.96 0.92 -19.85
N GLU A 32 2.76 1.96 -20.65
CA GLU A 32 3.67 3.11 -20.69
C GLU A 32 3.74 3.80 -19.33
N THR A 33 2.58 4.08 -18.70
CA THR A 33 2.53 4.69 -17.36
C THR A 33 3.24 3.82 -16.32
N LEU A 34 3.03 2.50 -16.35
CA LEU A 34 3.68 1.56 -15.43
C LEU A 34 5.21 1.55 -15.56
N LEU A 35 5.74 1.88 -16.74
CA LEU A 35 7.18 1.97 -17.01
C LEU A 35 7.79 3.34 -16.73
N ARG A 36 6.98 4.37 -16.41
CA ARG A 36 7.51 5.69 -16.05
C ARG A 36 8.30 5.62 -14.75
N TYR A 37 9.35 6.43 -14.68
CA TYR A 37 10.22 6.56 -13.51
C TYR A 37 10.01 7.91 -12.83
N GLY A 38 10.02 7.90 -11.51
CA GLY A 38 10.12 9.07 -10.65
C GLY A 38 11.29 8.92 -9.68
N LYS A 39 11.46 9.92 -8.80
CA LYS A 39 12.46 9.89 -7.73
C LYS A 39 11.76 9.88 -6.38
N ALA A 40 12.05 8.87 -5.56
CA ALA A 40 11.56 8.76 -4.19
C ALA A 40 12.75 8.55 -3.25
N ASN A 41 12.88 9.37 -2.21
CA ASN A 41 13.99 9.31 -1.24
C ASN A 41 15.38 9.23 -1.91
N GLY A 42 15.61 10.05 -2.94
CA GLY A 42 16.89 10.06 -3.65
C GLY A 42 17.05 8.97 -4.73
N SER A 43 16.23 7.91 -4.68
CA SER A 43 16.35 6.75 -5.57
C SER A 43 15.35 6.82 -6.73
N GLN A 44 15.76 6.34 -7.92
CA GLN A 44 14.83 6.14 -9.02
C GLN A 44 13.90 4.95 -8.72
N VAL A 45 12.61 5.14 -8.99
CA VAL A 45 11.60 4.10 -8.82
C VAL A 45 10.58 4.20 -9.95
N SER A 46 10.17 3.05 -10.50
CA SER A 46 9.11 3.00 -11.51
C SER A 46 7.73 2.94 -10.86
N VAL A 47 6.69 3.39 -11.57
CA VAL A 47 5.30 3.30 -11.09
C VAL A 47 4.94 1.85 -10.73
N ARG A 48 5.30 0.87 -11.57
CA ARG A 48 5.08 -0.56 -11.26
C ARG A 48 5.82 -1.04 -10.01
N ALA A 49 7.01 -0.50 -9.74
CA ALA A 49 7.76 -0.85 -8.53
C ALA A 49 7.06 -0.33 -7.28
N ILE A 50 6.45 0.86 -7.32
CA ILE A 50 5.63 1.40 -6.21
C ILE A 50 4.49 0.43 -5.89
N GLY A 51 3.77 -0.07 -6.90
CA GLY A 51 2.70 -1.06 -6.69
C GLY A 51 3.18 -2.33 -5.97
N ARG A 52 4.36 -2.83 -6.35
CA ARG A 52 5.00 -3.99 -5.67
C ARG A 52 5.45 -3.67 -4.25
N ILE A 53 5.98 -2.47 -4.01
CA ILE A 53 6.38 -2.02 -2.67
C ILE A 53 5.16 -1.96 -1.75
N ILE A 54 4.03 -1.40 -2.19
CA ILE A 54 2.79 -1.36 -1.41
C ILE A 54 2.36 -2.78 -1.02
N GLN A 55 2.30 -3.70 -1.99
CA GLN A 55 1.94 -5.11 -1.74
C GLN A 55 2.91 -5.78 -0.76
N GLY A 56 4.21 -5.65 -0.97
CA GLY A 56 5.23 -6.27 -0.11
C GLY A 56 5.22 -5.72 1.31
N HIS A 57 4.97 -4.41 1.47
CA HIS A 57 4.89 -3.75 2.76
C HIS A 57 3.69 -4.24 3.58
N GLU A 58 2.54 -4.44 2.95
CA GLU A 58 1.37 -5.05 3.59
C GLU A 58 1.68 -6.47 4.10
N ILE A 59 2.27 -7.31 3.23
CA ILE A 59 2.64 -8.69 3.59
C ILE A 59 3.60 -8.69 4.79
N HIS A 60 4.62 -7.83 4.78
CA HIS A 60 5.56 -7.71 5.88
C HIS A 60 4.85 -7.41 7.21
N HIS A 61 3.93 -6.44 7.24
CA HIS A 61 3.19 -6.11 8.45
C HIS A 61 2.25 -7.21 8.92
N ILE A 62 1.56 -7.90 7.99
CA ILE A 62 0.72 -9.05 8.33
C ILE A 62 1.57 -10.16 8.96
N THR A 63 2.77 -10.43 8.41
CA THR A 63 3.71 -11.40 8.97
C THR A 63 4.10 -11.02 10.40
N ILE A 64 4.48 -9.76 10.65
CA ILE A 64 4.82 -9.28 12.00
C ILE A 64 3.65 -9.42 12.97
N LEU A 65 2.41 -9.13 12.54
CA LEU A 65 1.22 -9.30 13.37
C LEU A 65 1.04 -10.77 13.78
N LYS A 66 1.19 -11.69 12.82
CA LYS A 66 1.10 -13.13 13.06
C LYS A 66 2.24 -13.69 13.91
N GLU A 67 3.44 -13.13 13.80
CA GLU A 67 4.61 -13.65 14.53
C GLU A 67 4.68 -13.16 15.97
N ARG A 68 4.13 -11.97 16.27
CA ARG A 68 4.37 -11.29 17.55
C ARG A 68 3.12 -11.05 18.39
N TYR A 69 1.92 -11.18 17.81
CA TYR A 69 0.69 -10.74 18.47
C TYR A 69 -0.49 -11.71 18.33
N LEU A 70 -0.36 -12.76 17.50
CA LEU A 70 -1.35 -13.84 17.33
C LEU A 70 -0.66 -15.18 17.52
#